data_AF-A0A2G9P1Z9-F1
#
_entry.id   AF-A0A2G9P1Z9-F1
#
_cell.length_a   1.000
_cell.length_b   1.000
_cell.length_c   1.000
_cell.angle_alpha   90.00
_cell.angle_beta   90.00
_cell.angle_gamma   90.00
#
_symmetry.space_group_name_H-M   'P 1'
#
loop_
_entity.id
_entity.type
_entity.pdbx_description
1 polymer ?
#
loop_
_entity_poly.entity_id
_entity_poly.type
_entity_poly.pdbx_seq_one_letter_code
_entity_poly.pdbx_strand_id
1 'polypeptide(L)' 'MQILINNAISNAKMNPELSQRQASLAQRISTRHKIRMPYELKIVFCKKCKSFIAPGINSRIRLGRTSVK' A
#
# COMPACT_ATOMS: atom_id res chain seq x y z
N MET A 1 3.75 6.62 -9.92
CA MET A 1 3.65 6.13 -8.52
C MET A 1 3.64 4.61 -8.40
N GLN A 2 3.12 3.91 -9.41
CA GLN A 2 3.14 2.43 -9.49
C GLN A 2 4.53 1.83 -9.22
N ILE A 3 5.58 2.38 -9.85
CA ILE A 3 6.97 1.91 -9.67
C ILE A 3 7.41 1.95 -8.19
N LEU A 4 7.12 3.05 -7.49
CA LEU A 4 7.48 3.20 -6.07
C LEU A 4 6.77 2.17 -5.19
N ILE A 5 5.50 1.88 -5.48
CA ILE A 5 4.72 0.90 -4.73
C ILE A 5 5.18 -0.53 -5.05
N ASN A 6 5.49 -0.84 -6.31
CA ASN A 6 6.02 -2.15 -6.70
C ASN A 6 7.38 -2.41 -6.03
N ASN A 7 8.26 -1.40 -6.00
CA ASN A 7 9.52 -1.47 -5.26
C ASN A 7 9.28 -1.66 -3.76
N ALA A 8 8.30 -0.96 -3.18
CA ALA A 8 7.96 -1.12 -1.78
C ALA A 8 7.47 -2.54 -1.47
N ILE A 9 6.65 -3.14 -2.35
CA ILE A 9 6.16 -4.53 -2.21
C ILE A 9 7.33 -5.52 -2.30
N SER A 10 8.22 -5.36 -3.28
CA SER A 10 9.39 -6.23 -3.45
C SER A 10 10.33 -6.17 -2.23
N ASN A 11 10.61 -4.96 -1.74
CA ASN A 11 11.50 -4.75 -0.60
C ASN A 11 10.86 -5.03 0.77
N ALA A 12 9.53 -5.22 0.84
CA ALA A 12 8.82 -5.41 2.10
C ALA A 12 9.32 -6.62 2.90
N LYS A 13 9.82 -7.67 2.22
CA LYS A 13 10.37 -8.87 2.87
C LYS A 13 11.76 -8.65 3.45
N MET A 14 12.60 -7.89 2.75
CA MET A 14 14.01 -7.71 3.12
C MET A 14 14.22 -6.52 4.05
N ASN A 15 13.56 -5.39 3.76
CA ASN A 15 13.78 -4.12 4.45
C ASN A 15 12.45 -3.37 4.65
N PRO A 16 11.75 -3.60 5.79
CA PRO A 16 10.46 -2.99 6.04
C PRO A 16 10.54 -1.46 6.14
N GLU A 17 11.62 -0.91 6.70
CA GLU A 17 11.79 0.54 6.83
C GLU A 17 11.91 1.24 5.46
N LEU A 18 12.67 0.64 4.54
CA LEU A 18 12.84 1.15 3.18
C LEU A 18 11.52 1.11 2.41
N SER A 19 10.78 0.01 2.54
CA SER A 19 9.45 -0.12 1.93
C SER A 19 8.48 0.96 2.42
N GLN A 20 8.50 1.27 3.72
CA GLN A 20 7.66 2.30 4.32
C GLN A 20 8.02 3.71 3.81
N ARG A 21 9.31 4.00 3.63
CA ARG A 21 9.79 5.27 3.05
C ARG A 21 9.35 5.43 1.59
N GLN A 22 9.51 4.39 0.77
CA GLN A 22 9.09 4.39 -0.64
C GLN A 22 7.58 4.60 -0.78
N ALA A 23 6.79 3.92 0.02
CA ALA A 23 5.33 4.03 0.02
C ALA A 23 4.86 5.42 0.51
N SER A 24 5.52 5.99 1.52
CA SER A 24 5.27 7.37 1.99
C SER A 24 5.56 8.39 0.88
N LEU A 25 6.64 8.18 0.11
CA LEU A 25 6.96 9.02 -1.05
C LEU A 25 5.83 8.99 -2.08
N ALA A 26 5.31 7.79 -2.40
CA ALA A 26 4.18 7.65 -3.32
C ALA A 26 2.93 8.41 -2.84
N GLN A 27 2.59 8.34 -1.55
CA GLN A 27 1.49 9.14 -0.99
C GLN A 27 1.74 10.65 -1.14
N ARG A 28 2.94 11.12 -0.80
CA ARG A 28 3.29 12.55 -0.88
C ARG A 28 3.17 13.08 -2.30
N ILE A 29 3.59 12.31 -3.30
CA ILE A 29 3.44 12.67 -4.72
C ILE A 29 1.94 12.70 -5.08
N SER A 30 1.13 11.72 -4.65
CA SER A 30 -0.32 11.69 -4.91
C SER A 30 -1.02 12.93 -4.37
N THR A 31 -0.73 13.29 -3.11
CA THR A 31 -1.34 14.46 -2.48
C THR A 31 -0.85 15.77 -3.10
N ARG A 32 0.44 15.88 -3.44
CA ARG A 32 1.02 17.07 -4.07
C ARG A 32 0.39 17.36 -5.42
N HIS A 33 0.24 16.33 -6.25
CA HIS A 33 -0.33 16.47 -7.59
C HIS A 33 -1.86 16.31 -7.63
N LYS A 34 -2.51 16.12 -6.46
CA LYS A 34 -3.95 15.88 -6.32
C LYS A 34 -4.48 14.73 -7.21
N ILE A 35 -3.64 13.71 -7.43
CA ILE A 35 -3.98 12.55 -8.26
C ILE A 35 -4.68 11.50 -7.41
N ARG A 36 -5.87 11.05 -7.84
CA ARG A 36 -6.58 9.93 -7.21
C ARG A 36 -5.81 8.63 -7.42
N MET A 37 -5.35 8.01 -6.34
CA MET A 37 -4.70 6.70 -6.43
C MET A 37 -5.68 5.62 -6.93
N PRO A 38 -5.26 4.75 -7.85
CA PRO A 38 -5.99 3.54 -8.24
C PRO A 38 -6.32 2.67 -7.02
N TYR A 39 -7.39 1.88 -7.11
CA TYR A 39 -7.84 1.03 -6.01
C TYR A 39 -6.76 0.06 -5.52
N GLU A 40 -6.05 -0.60 -6.44
CA GLU A 40 -4.96 -1.55 -6.15
C GLU A 40 -3.84 -0.93 -5.33
N LEU A 41 -3.49 0.32 -5.62
CA LEU A 41 -2.44 1.04 -4.91
C LEU A 41 -2.93 1.61 -3.58
N LYS A 42 -4.25 1.79 -3.43
CA LYS A 42 -4.84 2.32 -2.20
C LYS A 42 -5.02 1.24 -1.13
N ILE A 43 -5.21 -0.02 -1.52
CA ILE A 43 -5.46 -1.13 -0.59
C ILE A 43 -4.23 -1.49 0.26
N VAL A 44 -3.03 -1.23 -0.26
CA VAL A 44 -1.76 -1.49 0.43
C VAL A 44 -1.44 -0.45 1.52
N PHE A 45 -2.31 0.52 1.75
CA PHE A 45 -2.17 1.49 2.83
C PHE A 45 -3.24 1.31 3.90
N CYS A 46 -2.84 1.43 5.16
CA CYS A 46 -3.80 1.51 6.25
C CYS A 46 -4.58 2.82 6.17
N LYS A 47 -5.91 2.77 6.21
CA LYS A 47 -6.74 3.99 6.28
C LYS A 47 -6.61 4.75 7.60
N LYS A 48 -6.21 4.08 8.69
CA LYS A 48 -6.09 4.67 10.03
C LYS A 48 -4.70 5.27 10.28
N CYS A 49 -3.66 4.44 10.28
CA CYS A 49 -2.29 4.89 10.56
C CYS A 49 -1.53 5.40 9.33
N LYS A 50 -2.09 5.27 8.11
CA LYS A 50 -1.45 5.63 6.84
C LYS A 50 -0.12 4.91 6.54
N SER A 51 0.22 3.88 7.33
CA SER A 51 1.39 3.05 7.11
C SER A 51 1.20 2.14 5.90
N PHE A 52 2.32 1.71 5.34
CA PHE A 52 2.36 0.74 4.27
C PHE A 52 2.16 -0.64 4.86
N ILE A 53 1.17 -1.37 4.33
CA ILE A 53 0.90 -2.74 4.72
C ILE A 53 1.10 -3.60 3.49
N ALA A 54 2.22 -4.32 3.48
CA ALA A 54 2.51 -5.27 2.43
C ALA A 54 1.52 -6.45 2.48
N PRO A 55 0.92 -6.84 1.34
CA PRO A 55 0.07 -8.03 1.25
C PRO A 55 0.87 -9.27 1.62
N GLY A 56 0.34 -10.09 2.53
CA GLY A 56 0.92 -11.39 2.90
C GLY A 56 2.09 -11.35 3.90
N ILE A 57 2.58 -10.18 4.30
CA ILE A 57 3.62 -10.05 5.34
C ILE A 57 2.99 -9.45 6.61
N ASN A 58 2.54 -8.19 6.52
CA ASN A 58 2.00 -7.43 7.66
C ASN A 58 0.46 -7.32 7.63
N SER A 59 -0.18 -7.80 6.55
CA SER A 59 -1.64 -7.83 6.42
C SER A 59 -2.16 -9.25 6.32
N ARG A 60 -3.29 -9.48 6.99
CA ARG A 60 -4.12 -10.66 6.78
C ARG A 60 -5.32 -10.27 5.93
N ILE A 61 -5.33 -10.71 4.67
CA ILE A 61 -6.47 -10.55 3.77
C ILE A 61 -7.41 -11.74 3.99
N ARG A 62 -8.69 -11.47 4.26
CA ARG A 62 -9.73 -12.50 4.42
C ARG A 62 -10.81 -12.26 3.36
N LEU A 63 -11.23 -13.32 2.69
CA LEU A 63 -12.42 -13.29 1.84
C LEU A 63 -13.63 -13.57 2.72
N GLY A 64 -14.58 -12.63 2.76
CA GLY A 64 -15.86 -12.84 3.47
C GLY A 64 -16.69 -13.89 2.74
N ARG A 65 -17.36 -14.77 3.48
CA ARG A 65 -18.23 -15.83 2.93
C ARG A 65 -19.65 -15.36 2.59
N THR A 66 -19.96 -14.08 2.82
CA THR A 66 -21.27 -13.52 2.52
C THR A 66 -21.45 -13.45 1.00
N SER A 67 -22.47 -14.13 0.48
CA SER A 67 -22.93 -13.89 -0.89
C SER A 67 -23.32 -12.41 -0.98
N VAL A 68 -22.56 -11.65 -1.76
CA VAL A 68 -22.93 -10.26 -2.09
C VAL A 68 -24.33 -10.34 -2.70
N LYS A 69 -25.33 -9.76 -2.01
CA LYS A 69 -26.69 -9.61 -2.51
C LYS A 69 -26.73 -8.64 -3.68
#